data_AF-K2D4C1-F1
#
_entry.id   AF-K2D4C1-F1
#
_cell.length_a   1.000
_cell.length_b   1.000
_cell.length_c   1.000
_cell.angle_alpha   90.00
_cell.angle_beta   90.00
_cell.angle_gamma   90.00
#
_symmetry.space_group_name_H-M   'P 1'
#
loop_
_entity.id
_entity.type
_entity.pdbx_description
1 polymer ?
#
loop_
_entity_poly.entity_id
_entity_poly.type
_entity_poly.pdbx_seq_one_letter_code
_entity_poly.pdbx_strand_id
1 'polypeptide(L)'
;MTGLGITNVADFALTSDELLVLEINAKSEYKLHRLDRSGKALNSTFDIPQGFHLEDGLTGLWSNEKGDVFLEMEFGLRLVQIIEKEGQWTVVKLDGYPTQGRSYDLQAGKIKVGDLTVDLPFDAQYGTLIFLGANPDGGFLVMKENVVFQSPSIQVDQTIHLFDAMGKQWGVARFPLEDQILYLRESLSLASDGQVYGLVTQPDKVKVVRLNFYEEMAPFLPYTEESSVSVPQ
;
A
#
# COMPACT_ATOMS: atom_id res chain seq x y z
N MET A 1 -18.55 -6.10 -29.30
CA MET A 1 -17.91 -5.38 -28.17
C MET A 1 -16.42 -5.38 -28.42
N THR A 2 -15.86 -4.25 -28.82
CA THR A 2 -14.40 -4.06 -28.84
C THR A 2 -13.95 -4.02 -27.38
N GLY A 3 -13.10 -4.96 -26.97
CA GLY A 3 -12.54 -4.99 -25.63
C GLY A 3 -11.71 -3.72 -25.35
N LEU A 4 -11.52 -3.39 -24.07
CA LEU A 4 -10.79 -2.19 -23.62
C LEU A 4 -9.32 -2.14 -24.08
N GLY A 5 -8.80 -3.21 -24.69
CA GLY A 5 -7.40 -3.30 -25.13
C GLY A 5 -6.40 -3.50 -23.98
N ILE A 6 -6.88 -3.54 -22.73
CA ILE A 6 -6.08 -3.85 -21.54
C ILE A 6 -5.79 -5.35 -21.53
N THR A 7 -4.52 -5.71 -21.56
CA THR A 7 -4.07 -7.10 -21.69
C THR A 7 -3.60 -7.72 -20.38
N ASN A 8 -3.12 -6.91 -19.44
CA ASN A 8 -2.69 -7.36 -18.12
C ASN A 8 -2.86 -6.27 -17.08
N VAL A 9 -3.70 -6.49 -16.07
CA VAL A 9 -3.88 -5.56 -14.95
C VAL A 9 -2.85 -5.91 -13.87
N ALA A 10 -1.92 -5.01 -13.61
CA ALA A 10 -0.95 -5.15 -12.53
C ALA A 10 -1.51 -4.60 -11.21
N ASP A 11 -2.25 -3.50 -11.27
CA ASP A 11 -2.86 -2.86 -10.11
C ASP A 11 -4.03 -1.96 -10.51
N PHE A 12 -4.85 -1.52 -9.55
CA PHE A 12 -5.90 -0.53 -9.76
C PHE A 12 -6.11 0.33 -8.52
N ALA A 13 -6.54 1.58 -8.74
CA ALA A 13 -6.96 2.49 -7.68
C ALA A 13 -8.34 3.05 -7.99
N LEU A 14 -9.12 3.35 -6.95
CA LEU A 14 -10.48 3.88 -7.09
C LEU A 14 -10.53 5.30 -6.53
N THR A 15 -11.06 6.23 -7.31
CA THR A 15 -11.39 7.58 -6.85
C THR A 15 -12.91 7.72 -6.65
N SER A 16 -13.39 8.92 -6.32
CA SER A 16 -14.82 9.23 -6.29
C SER A 16 -15.52 8.92 -7.61
N ASP A 17 -14.84 9.19 -8.73
CA ASP A 17 -15.46 9.32 -10.05
C ASP A 17 -14.99 8.27 -11.05
N GLU A 18 -13.85 7.62 -10.82
CA GLU A 18 -13.20 6.74 -11.79
C GLU A 18 -12.46 5.56 -11.17
N LEU A 19 -12.22 4.56 -12.01
CA LEU A 19 -11.32 3.43 -11.78
C LEU A 19 -10.04 3.66 -12.61
N LEU A 20 -8.92 3.67 -11.91
CA LEU A 20 -7.58 3.78 -12.45
C LEU A 20 -7.00 2.39 -12.58
N VAL A 21 -6.41 2.06 -13.73
CA VAL A 21 -5.85 0.72 -13.99
C VAL A 21 -4.41 0.85 -14.45
N LEU A 22 -3.49 0.22 -13.72
CA LEU A 22 -2.10 0.05 -14.12
C LEU A 22 -2.00 -1.22 -14.98
N GLU A 23 -1.65 -1.03 -16.24
CA GLU A 23 -1.27 -2.10 -17.14
C GLU A 23 0.24 -2.20 -17.23
N ILE A 24 0.75 -3.41 -17.03
CA ILE A 24 2.15 -3.77 -17.29
C ILE A 24 2.13 -5.02 -18.14
N ASN A 25 2.53 -4.92 -19.41
CA ASN A 25 2.47 -6.07 -20.32
C ASN A 25 3.85 -6.74 -20.52
N ALA A 26 3.84 -7.91 -21.15
CA ALA A 26 5.05 -8.71 -21.39
C ALA A 26 6.09 -8.03 -22.31
N LYS A 27 5.75 -6.91 -22.94
CA LYS A 27 6.67 -6.10 -23.75
C LYS A 27 7.27 -4.92 -22.98
N SER A 28 7.06 -4.88 -21.66
CA SER A 28 7.46 -3.77 -20.80
C SER A 28 6.84 -2.44 -21.22
N GLU A 29 5.59 -2.47 -21.71
CA GLU A 29 4.80 -1.25 -21.85
C GLU A 29 4.03 -1.04 -20.54
N TYR A 30 4.11 0.18 -20.02
CA TYR A 30 3.50 0.58 -18.75
C TYR A 30 2.49 1.68 -19.03
N LYS A 31 1.21 1.41 -18.73
CA LYS A 31 0.12 2.33 -19.04
C LYS A 31 -0.79 2.51 -17.86
N LEU A 32 -1.20 3.75 -17.63
CA LEU A 32 -2.31 4.08 -16.76
C LEU A 32 -3.56 4.32 -17.61
N HIS A 33 -4.62 3.57 -17.34
CA HIS A 33 -5.92 3.74 -17.97
C HIS A 33 -6.90 4.36 -16.99
N ARG A 34 -7.73 5.29 -17.46
CA ARG A 34 -8.85 5.85 -16.68
C ARG A 34 -10.16 5.30 -17.23
N LEU A 35 -10.93 4.65 -16.37
CA LEU A 35 -12.23 4.08 -16.67
C LEU A 35 -13.28 4.78 -15.80
N ASP A 36 -14.50 4.97 -16.31
CA ASP A 36 -15.60 5.32 -15.43
C ASP A 36 -15.96 4.16 -14.49
N ARG A 37 -16.82 4.41 -13.50
CA ARG A 37 -17.24 3.39 -12.54
C ARG A 37 -18.02 2.22 -13.15
N SER A 38 -18.46 2.33 -14.41
CA SER A 38 -19.08 1.22 -15.15
C SER A 38 -18.04 0.36 -15.89
N GLY A 39 -16.76 0.76 -15.85
CA GLY A 39 -15.65 0.10 -16.54
C GLY A 39 -15.46 0.57 -17.98
N LYS A 40 -16.10 1.66 -18.40
CA LYS A 40 -15.93 2.20 -19.76
C LYS A 40 -14.74 3.16 -19.79
N ALA A 41 -13.88 3.02 -20.79
CA ALA A 41 -12.73 3.90 -20.96
C ALA A 41 -13.15 5.38 -21.14
N LEU A 42 -12.47 6.27 -20.43
CA LEU A 42 -12.67 7.73 -20.49
C LEU A 42 -11.86 8.40 -21.61
N ASN A 43 -11.35 7.61 -22.57
CA ASN A 43 -10.49 8.04 -23.69
C ASN A 43 -9.14 8.69 -23.29
N SER A 44 -8.68 8.48 -22.05
CA SER A 44 -7.38 8.90 -21.57
C SER A 44 -6.55 7.69 -21.14
N THR A 45 -5.47 7.44 -21.86
CA THR A 45 -4.42 6.48 -21.48
C THR A 45 -3.12 7.25 -21.39
N PHE A 46 -2.32 6.96 -20.37
CA PHE A 46 -1.03 7.58 -20.13
C PHE A 46 0.07 6.53 -20.16
N ASP A 47 1.06 6.72 -21.04
CA ASP A 47 2.28 5.91 -21.02
C ASP A 47 3.15 6.38 -19.84
N ILE A 48 3.44 5.47 -18.93
CA ILE A 48 4.31 5.76 -17.78
C ILE A 48 5.75 5.90 -18.30
N PRO A 49 6.42 7.04 -18.05
CA PRO A 49 7.75 7.29 -18.59
C PRO A 49 8.80 6.35 -18.00
N GLN A 50 9.91 6.16 -18.73
CA GLN A 50 11.11 5.50 -18.20
C GLN A 50 11.58 6.17 -16.91
N GLY A 51 12.15 5.38 -15.98
CA GLY A 51 12.51 5.85 -14.64
C GLY A 51 11.40 5.63 -13.59
N PHE A 52 10.27 5.05 -14.01
CA PHE A 52 9.13 4.70 -13.17
C PHE A 52 8.55 3.32 -13.53
N HIS A 53 9.38 2.41 -14.01
CA HIS A 53 9.01 1.03 -14.36
C HIS A 53 9.38 0.05 -13.23
N LEU A 54 9.08 -1.25 -13.36
CA LEU A 54 9.35 -2.24 -12.31
C LEU A 54 10.82 -2.24 -11.88
N GLU A 55 11.74 -2.10 -12.84
CA GLU A 55 13.19 -2.02 -12.61
C GLU A 55 13.61 -0.77 -11.83
N ASP A 56 12.80 0.29 -11.86
CA ASP A 56 13.00 1.54 -11.12
C ASP A 56 12.28 1.53 -9.76
N GLY A 57 11.73 0.37 -9.40
CA GLY A 57 11.00 0.16 -8.16
C GLY A 57 9.52 0.47 -8.25
N LEU A 58 8.88 0.55 -9.43
CA LEU A 58 7.43 0.65 -9.49
C LEU A 58 6.81 -0.57 -8.80
N THR A 59 5.89 -0.30 -7.91
CA THR A 59 5.21 -1.36 -7.16
C THR A 59 3.71 -1.28 -7.38
N GLY A 60 3.07 -0.12 -7.47
CA GLY A 60 1.61 -0.05 -7.57
C GLY A 60 1.04 1.32 -7.90
N LEU A 61 -0.25 1.47 -7.65
CA LEU A 61 -1.01 2.72 -7.76
C LEU A 61 -1.62 3.10 -6.42
N TRP A 62 -1.70 4.40 -6.17
CA TRP A 62 -2.48 4.94 -5.08
C TRP A 62 -3.22 6.19 -5.54
N SER A 63 -4.34 6.49 -4.88
CA SER A 63 -5.09 7.74 -5.08
C SER A 63 -5.56 8.32 -3.76
N ASN A 64 -5.54 9.64 -3.64
CA ASN A 64 -5.99 10.32 -2.43
C ASN A 64 -7.46 10.73 -2.50
N GLU A 65 -7.95 11.35 -1.42
CA GLU A 65 -9.33 11.83 -1.31
C GLU A 65 -9.70 12.96 -2.29
N LYS A 66 -8.71 13.59 -2.93
CA LYS A 66 -8.90 14.64 -3.94
C LYS A 66 -8.96 14.08 -5.36
N GLY A 67 -8.74 12.78 -5.53
CA GLY A 67 -8.62 12.13 -6.84
C GLY A 67 -7.26 12.35 -7.50
N ASP A 68 -6.26 12.85 -6.77
CA ASP A 68 -4.88 12.85 -7.26
C ASP A 68 -4.40 11.41 -7.41
N VAL A 69 -3.61 11.16 -8.46
CA VAL A 69 -3.12 9.82 -8.82
C VAL A 69 -1.62 9.72 -8.60
N PHE A 70 -1.17 8.61 -8.02
CA PHE A 70 0.21 8.38 -7.66
C PHE A 70 0.67 7.00 -8.12
N LEU A 71 1.90 6.93 -8.61
CA LEU A 71 2.65 5.68 -8.70
C LEU A 71 3.30 5.42 -7.34
N GLU A 72 3.11 4.22 -6.81
CA GLU A 72 3.82 3.75 -5.64
C GLU A 72 5.15 3.13 -6.04
N MET A 73 6.24 3.70 -5.54
CA MET A 73 7.59 3.21 -5.75
C MET A 73 8.11 2.58 -4.46
N GLU A 74 8.92 1.52 -4.58
CA GLU A 74 9.64 0.89 -3.47
C GLU A 74 8.69 0.50 -2.32
N PHE A 75 7.56 -0.16 -2.65
CA PHE A 75 6.53 -0.57 -1.70
C PHE A 75 5.93 0.59 -0.89
N GLY A 76 5.78 1.76 -1.54
CA GLY A 76 5.17 2.93 -0.92
C GLY A 76 6.13 3.86 -0.17
N LEU A 77 7.41 3.50 -0.08
CA LEU A 77 8.44 4.37 0.52
C LEU A 77 8.66 5.67 -0.28
N ARG A 78 8.27 5.68 -1.55
CA ARG A 78 8.33 6.87 -2.40
C ARG A 78 7.10 6.96 -3.28
N LEU A 79 6.50 8.13 -3.34
CA LEU A 79 5.37 8.40 -4.22
C LEU A 79 5.76 9.31 -5.38
N VAL A 80 5.12 9.07 -6.53
CA VAL A 80 5.25 9.91 -7.70
C VAL A 80 3.85 10.31 -8.16
N GLN A 81 3.50 11.58 -7.97
CA GLN A 81 2.22 12.12 -8.43
C GLN A 81 2.22 12.28 -9.94
N ILE A 82 1.14 11.85 -10.57
CA ILE A 82 0.84 12.08 -11.98
C ILE A 82 -0.08 13.30 -12.07
N ILE A 83 0.41 14.39 -12.66
CA ILE A 83 -0.31 15.66 -12.81
C ILE A 83 -0.70 15.84 -14.27
N GLU A 84 -1.99 16.08 -14.52
CA GLU A 84 -2.50 16.45 -15.84
C GLU A 84 -2.50 17.97 -16.01
N LYS A 85 -1.84 18.47 -17.05
CA LYS A 85 -1.86 19.89 -17.45
C LYS A 85 -2.06 19.98 -18.95
N GLU A 86 -3.19 20.51 -19.38
CA GLU A 86 -3.48 20.83 -20.80
C GLU A 86 -3.19 19.66 -21.77
N GLY A 87 -3.56 18.43 -21.37
CA GLY A 87 -3.33 17.21 -22.16
C GLY A 87 -1.89 16.69 -22.14
N GLN A 88 -1.02 17.29 -21.33
CA GLN A 88 0.30 16.77 -20.98
C GLN A 88 0.30 16.25 -19.55
N TRP A 89 1.08 15.22 -19.32
CA TRP A 89 1.22 14.62 -18.01
C TRP A 89 2.64 14.87 -17.50
N THR A 90 2.77 15.33 -16.26
CA THR A 90 4.05 15.53 -15.58
C THR A 90 4.08 14.74 -14.30
N VAL A 91 5.27 14.25 -13.94
CA VAL A 91 5.49 13.48 -12.71
C VAL A 91 6.21 14.32 -11.66
N VAL A 92 5.72 14.28 -10.42
CA VAL A 92 6.31 14.98 -9.27
C VAL A 92 6.62 13.99 -8.17
N LYS A 93 7.86 13.97 -7.68
CA LYS A 93 8.25 13.13 -6.55
C LYS A 93 7.75 13.73 -5.24
N LEU A 94 7.22 12.90 -4.35
CA LEU A 94 6.77 13.27 -3.03
C LEU A 94 7.46 12.43 -1.96
N ASP A 95 7.66 13.05 -0.80
CA ASP A 95 8.30 12.43 0.36
C ASP A 95 7.34 11.55 1.18
N GLY A 96 6.03 11.58 0.91
CA GLY A 96 5.04 10.81 1.66
C GLY A 96 3.63 10.92 1.09
N TYR A 97 2.68 10.21 1.70
CA TYR A 97 1.29 10.13 1.28
C TYR A 97 0.53 11.41 1.65
N PRO A 98 0.09 12.23 0.66
CA PRO A 98 -0.71 13.42 0.94
C PRO A 98 -2.15 13.02 1.23
N THR A 99 -2.54 12.99 2.50
CA THR A 99 -3.86 12.56 2.96
C THR A 99 -4.43 13.57 3.94
N GLN A 100 -5.63 14.09 3.66
CA GLN A 100 -6.37 15.03 4.52
C GLN A 100 -5.55 16.26 4.94
N GLY A 101 -4.75 16.78 4.00
CA GLY A 101 -3.91 17.97 4.22
C GLY A 101 -2.66 17.72 5.06
N ARG A 102 -2.34 16.47 5.39
CA ARG A 102 -1.07 16.06 6.03
C ARG A 102 -0.27 15.20 5.05
N SER A 103 1.04 15.09 5.31
CA SER A 103 1.92 14.14 4.62
C SER A 103 2.32 13.05 5.60
N TYR A 104 2.18 11.79 5.18
CA TYR A 104 2.59 10.60 5.93
C TYR A 104 3.80 9.98 5.24
N ASP A 105 4.99 10.26 5.76
CA ASP A 105 6.27 9.80 5.23
C ASP A 105 6.65 8.48 5.91
N LEU A 106 6.71 7.40 5.12
CA LEU A 106 7.08 6.06 5.57
C LEU A 106 8.59 5.88 5.48
N GLN A 107 9.19 5.48 6.59
CA GLN A 107 10.60 5.15 6.68
C GLN A 107 10.76 3.74 7.26
N ALA A 108 11.95 3.16 7.14
CA ALA A 108 12.21 1.85 7.72
C ALA A 108 11.94 1.86 9.23
N GLY A 109 10.86 1.19 9.65
CA GLY A 109 10.43 1.06 11.04
C GLY A 109 9.91 2.35 11.67
N LYS A 110 9.54 3.38 10.89
CA LYS A 110 9.05 4.66 11.41
C LYS A 110 8.05 5.31 10.46
N ILE A 111 7.20 6.17 10.98
CA ILE A 111 6.35 7.07 10.19
C ILE A 111 6.48 8.50 10.71
N LYS A 112 6.64 9.45 9.78
CA LYS A 112 6.72 10.87 10.07
C LYS A 112 5.49 11.61 9.55
N VAL A 113 4.88 12.42 10.42
CA VAL A 113 3.69 13.22 10.13
C VAL A 113 3.92 14.66 10.61
N GLY A 114 4.43 15.52 9.72
CA GLY A 114 4.90 16.85 10.11
C GLY A 114 6.09 16.75 11.08
N ASP A 115 5.94 17.30 12.29
CA ASP A 115 6.96 17.21 13.35
C ASP A 115 6.83 15.95 14.22
N LEU A 116 5.73 15.20 14.09
CA LEU A 116 5.53 13.95 14.79
C LEU A 116 6.36 12.83 14.12
N THR A 117 7.08 12.07 14.92
CA THR A 117 7.71 10.81 14.50
C THR A 117 7.19 9.70 15.40
N VAL A 118 6.69 8.63 14.79
CA VAL A 118 6.25 7.42 15.49
C VAL A 118 7.20 6.30 15.12
N ASP A 119 7.89 5.76 16.13
CA ASP A 119 8.70 4.57 15.97
C ASP A 119 7.79 3.33 15.93
N LEU A 120 7.97 2.52 14.91
CA LEU A 120 7.25 1.27 14.68
C LEU A 120 8.26 0.20 14.23
N PRO A 121 9.17 -0.22 15.13
CA PRO A 121 10.26 -1.12 14.76
C PRO A 121 9.74 -2.48 14.28
N PHE A 122 10.55 -3.12 13.45
CA PHE A 122 10.33 -4.49 13.02
C PHE A 122 10.85 -5.45 14.09
N ASP A 123 10.07 -6.48 14.38
CA ASP A 123 10.39 -7.51 15.39
C ASP A 123 11.10 -8.72 14.75
N ALA A 124 11.49 -8.60 13.48
CA ALA A 124 11.98 -9.66 12.62
C ALA A 124 13.15 -9.17 11.75
N GLN A 125 13.79 -10.11 11.05
CA GLN A 125 14.95 -9.84 10.19
C GLN A 125 14.64 -8.82 9.08
N TYR A 126 13.44 -8.87 8.53
CA TYR A 126 12.96 -7.95 7.51
C TYR A 126 11.56 -7.45 7.88
N GLY A 127 11.22 -6.27 7.36
CA GLY A 127 9.87 -5.76 7.48
C GLY A 127 9.58 -4.64 6.51
N THR A 128 8.31 -4.32 6.40
CA THR A 128 7.79 -3.24 5.56
C THR A 128 6.65 -2.54 6.29
N LEU A 129 6.54 -1.23 6.07
CA LEU A 129 5.40 -0.45 6.48
C LEU A 129 4.63 -0.04 5.23
N ILE A 130 3.31 -0.17 5.27
CA ILE A 130 2.40 0.33 4.22
C ILE A 130 1.38 1.25 4.88
N PHE A 131 1.21 2.44 4.30
CA PHE A 131 0.21 3.40 4.76
C PHE A 131 -1.17 2.98 4.26
N LEU A 132 -2.12 2.72 5.16
CA LEU A 132 -3.48 2.32 4.78
C LEU A 132 -4.44 3.51 4.65
N GLY A 133 -4.16 4.60 5.33
CA GLY A 133 -5.02 5.79 5.33
C GLY A 133 -5.06 6.53 6.65
N ALA A 134 -5.81 7.64 6.64
CA ALA A 134 -6.04 8.47 7.81
C ALA A 134 -7.53 8.73 8.04
N ASN A 135 -7.92 8.82 9.30
CA ASN A 135 -9.24 9.22 9.75
C ASN A 135 -9.34 10.76 9.80
N PRO A 136 -10.55 11.34 9.61
CA PRO A 136 -10.76 12.80 9.63
C PRO A 136 -10.30 13.53 10.89
N ASP A 137 -10.17 12.84 12.02
CA ASP A 137 -9.64 13.37 13.28
C ASP A 137 -8.11 13.48 13.31
N GLY A 138 -7.45 13.00 12.25
CA GLY A 138 -6.00 12.95 12.10
C GLY A 138 -5.36 11.67 12.66
N GLY A 139 -6.14 10.74 13.19
CA GLY A 139 -5.68 9.38 13.45
C GLY A 139 -5.33 8.66 12.15
N PHE A 140 -4.47 7.66 12.20
CA PHE A 140 -3.98 7.00 11.00
C PHE A 140 -3.66 5.53 11.21
N LEU A 141 -3.64 4.79 10.10
CA LEU A 141 -3.45 3.34 10.10
C LEU A 141 -2.24 2.96 9.25
N VAL A 142 -1.38 2.12 9.81
CA VAL A 142 -0.20 1.59 9.14
C VAL A 142 -0.24 0.08 9.24
N MET A 143 -0.09 -0.59 8.10
CA MET A 143 0.20 -2.01 8.07
C MET A 143 1.69 -2.22 8.30
N LYS A 144 2.04 -3.14 9.19
CA LYS A 144 3.40 -3.62 9.43
C LYS A 144 3.47 -5.08 9.02
N GLU A 145 4.41 -5.39 8.13
CA GLU A 145 4.81 -6.76 7.84
C GLU A 145 6.14 -7.06 8.52
N ASN A 146 6.18 -8.15 9.27
CA ASN A 146 7.40 -8.74 9.81
C ASN A 146 7.67 -10.05 9.08
N VAL A 147 8.89 -10.24 8.57
CA VAL A 147 9.27 -11.43 7.79
C VAL A 147 10.49 -12.10 8.41
N VAL A 148 10.34 -13.39 8.69
CA VAL A 148 11.41 -14.25 9.21
C VAL A 148 11.71 -15.34 8.18
N PHE A 149 12.97 -15.40 7.73
CA PHE A 149 13.47 -16.48 6.89
C PHE A 149 14.02 -17.61 7.75
N GLN A 150 13.28 -18.73 7.80
CA GLN A 150 13.70 -19.95 8.47
C GLN A 150 13.70 -21.09 7.46
N SER A 151 14.78 -21.22 6.70
CA SER A 151 14.92 -22.23 5.64
C SER A 151 14.44 -23.61 6.10
N PRO A 152 13.56 -24.30 5.34
CA PRO A 152 13.09 -23.95 3.98
C PRO A 152 11.85 -23.05 3.94
N SER A 153 11.40 -22.51 5.07
CA SER A 153 10.18 -21.71 5.21
C SER A 153 10.43 -20.20 5.31
N ILE A 154 9.43 -19.44 4.88
CA ILE A 154 9.31 -17.99 5.13
C ILE A 154 8.06 -17.83 5.99
N GLN A 155 8.18 -17.11 7.10
CA GLN A 155 7.05 -16.77 7.95
C GLN A 155 6.82 -15.27 7.88
N VAL A 156 5.56 -14.86 7.73
CA VAL A 156 5.14 -13.47 7.66
C VAL A 156 4.07 -13.24 8.72
N ASP A 157 4.20 -12.15 9.48
CA ASP A 157 3.15 -11.61 10.34
C ASP A 157 2.76 -10.23 9.81
N GLN A 158 1.47 -10.03 9.57
CA GLN A 158 0.92 -8.80 9.04
C GLN A 158 -0.05 -8.22 10.06
N THR A 159 0.35 -7.10 10.66
CA THR A 159 -0.43 -6.39 11.67
C THR A 159 -0.81 -5.00 11.18
N ILE A 160 -1.97 -4.51 11.63
CA ILE A 160 -2.46 -3.18 11.32
C ILE A 160 -2.46 -2.40 12.63
N HIS A 161 -1.74 -1.29 12.66
CA HIS A 161 -1.57 -0.43 13.81
C HIS A 161 -2.41 0.83 13.64
N LEU A 162 -3.29 1.10 14.60
CA LEU A 162 -4.11 2.30 14.67
C LEU A 162 -3.49 3.29 15.64
N PHE A 163 -3.19 4.49 15.14
CA PHE A 163 -2.66 5.60 15.91
C PHE A 163 -3.67 6.75 15.98
N ASP A 164 -3.66 7.49 17.10
CA ASP A 164 -4.33 8.78 17.17
C ASP A 164 -3.51 9.88 16.47
N ALA A 165 -4.07 11.09 16.41
CA ALA A 165 -3.41 12.23 15.79
C ALA A 165 -2.10 12.67 16.47
N MET A 166 -1.82 12.21 17.69
CA MET A 166 -0.60 12.49 18.45
C MET A 166 0.41 11.35 18.35
N GLY A 167 0.11 10.30 17.56
CA GLY A 167 1.00 9.17 17.35
C GLY A 167 0.97 8.12 18.46
N LYS A 168 0.02 8.21 19.41
CA LYS A 168 -0.19 7.14 20.38
C LYS A 168 -0.90 5.98 19.70
N GLN A 169 -0.42 4.75 19.89
CA GLN A 169 -1.13 3.56 19.42
C GLN A 169 -2.38 3.30 20.29
N TRP A 170 -3.54 3.14 19.65
CA TRP A 170 -4.82 2.84 20.30
C TRP A 170 -5.28 1.41 20.05
N GLY A 171 -4.77 0.78 19.00
CA GLY A 171 -5.01 -0.62 18.79
C GLY A 171 -4.16 -1.25 17.72
N VAL A 172 -4.22 -2.57 17.69
CA VAL A 172 -3.58 -3.42 16.70
C VAL A 172 -4.56 -4.52 16.28
N ALA A 173 -4.57 -4.84 14.99
CA ALA A 173 -5.25 -5.99 14.43
C ALA A 173 -4.24 -6.88 13.69
N ARG A 174 -4.53 -8.17 13.54
CA ARG A 174 -3.74 -9.09 12.72
C ARG A 174 -4.55 -9.55 11.52
N PHE A 175 -3.93 -9.52 10.36
CA PHE A 175 -4.51 -10.06 9.14
C PHE A 175 -4.35 -11.60 9.15
N PRO A 176 -5.42 -12.37 8.86
CA PRO A 176 -5.41 -13.83 8.99
C PRO A 176 -4.72 -14.49 7.79
N LEU A 177 -3.39 -14.35 7.70
CA LEU A 177 -2.57 -14.93 6.63
C LEU A 177 -2.68 -16.46 6.57
N GLU A 178 -2.93 -17.12 7.71
CA GLU A 178 -3.09 -18.58 7.80
C GLU A 178 -4.28 -19.12 6.98
N ASP A 179 -5.28 -18.27 6.75
CA ASP A 179 -6.48 -18.61 5.97
C ASP A 179 -6.33 -18.27 4.48
N GLN A 180 -5.25 -17.59 4.09
CA GLN A 180 -5.02 -17.07 2.74
C GLN A 180 -4.22 -18.06 1.88
N ILE A 181 -4.74 -18.40 0.70
CA ILE A 181 -4.06 -19.32 -0.24
C ILE A 181 -3.26 -18.60 -1.33
N LEU A 182 -3.65 -17.38 -1.67
CA LEU A 182 -2.98 -16.53 -2.65
C LEU A 182 -2.76 -15.14 -2.06
N TYR A 183 -1.51 -14.69 -2.05
CA TYR A 183 -1.15 -13.33 -1.68
C TYR A 183 -1.84 -12.33 -2.62
N LEU A 184 -2.49 -11.34 -2.01
CA LEU A 184 -3.01 -10.15 -2.68
C LEU A 184 -2.27 -8.96 -2.10
N ARG A 185 -1.62 -8.18 -2.96
CA ARG A 185 -0.89 -6.99 -2.54
C ARG A 185 -1.82 -6.00 -1.84
N GLU A 186 -2.86 -5.56 -2.53
CA GLU A 186 -3.92 -4.70 -1.98
C GLU A 186 -5.01 -5.55 -1.30
N SER A 187 -4.62 -6.25 -0.23
CA SER A 187 -5.53 -7.10 0.54
C SER A 187 -6.36 -6.34 1.58
N LEU A 188 -6.01 -5.08 1.87
CA LEU A 188 -6.63 -4.28 2.94
C LEU A 188 -7.19 -2.97 2.41
N SER A 189 -8.29 -2.51 3.01
CA SER A 189 -8.85 -1.19 2.72
C SER A 189 -9.46 -0.56 3.97
N LEU A 190 -9.19 0.73 4.18
CA LEU A 190 -9.86 1.56 5.16
C LEU A 190 -11.17 2.08 4.56
N ALA A 191 -12.30 1.68 5.13
CA ALA A 191 -13.61 2.15 4.70
C ALA A 191 -13.98 3.48 5.37
N SER A 192 -14.97 4.16 4.80
CA SER A 192 -15.47 5.46 5.30
C SER A 192 -16.09 5.40 6.70
N ASP A 193 -16.43 4.21 7.19
CA ASP A 193 -16.89 3.96 8.56
C ASP A 193 -15.72 3.83 9.57
N GLY A 194 -14.48 4.06 9.13
CA GLY A 194 -13.26 3.92 9.92
C GLY A 194 -12.86 2.47 10.18
N GLN A 195 -13.54 1.50 9.57
CA GLN A 195 -13.22 0.08 9.73
C GLN A 195 -12.24 -0.38 8.66
N VAL A 196 -11.39 -1.33 9.04
CA VAL A 196 -10.48 -1.99 8.09
C VAL A 196 -11.10 -3.30 7.64
N TYR A 197 -11.23 -3.45 6.33
CA TYR A 197 -11.67 -4.68 5.69
C TYR A 197 -10.52 -5.34 4.95
N GLY A 198 -10.48 -6.66 5.00
CA GLY A 198 -9.46 -7.48 4.37
C GLY A 198 -10.05 -8.49 3.39
N LEU A 199 -9.31 -8.80 2.32
CA LEU A 199 -9.63 -9.84 1.34
C LEU A 199 -8.82 -11.11 1.63
N VAL A 200 -9.50 -12.15 2.07
CA VAL A 200 -8.88 -13.46 2.35
C VAL A 200 -9.23 -14.42 1.23
N THR A 201 -8.23 -14.78 0.42
CA THR A 201 -8.40 -15.70 -0.71
C THR A 201 -8.46 -17.15 -0.23
N GLN A 202 -9.42 -17.89 -0.75
CA GLN A 202 -9.61 -19.32 -0.52
C GLN A 202 -9.68 -20.04 -1.88
N PRO A 203 -9.55 -21.39 -1.93
CA PRO A 203 -9.48 -22.12 -3.21
C PRO A 203 -10.62 -21.83 -4.19
N ASP A 204 -11.82 -21.53 -3.69
CA ASP A 204 -13.06 -21.37 -4.46
C ASP A 204 -13.74 -20.01 -4.29
N LYS A 205 -13.18 -19.11 -3.47
CA LYS A 205 -13.82 -17.83 -3.12
C LYS A 205 -12.85 -16.81 -2.53
N VAL A 206 -13.30 -15.56 -2.44
CA VAL A 206 -12.65 -14.51 -1.65
C VAL A 206 -13.61 -14.10 -0.54
N LYS A 207 -13.16 -14.09 0.71
CA LYS A 207 -13.92 -13.57 1.84
C LYS A 207 -13.53 -12.12 2.11
N VAL A 208 -14.53 -11.29 2.38
CA VAL A 208 -14.32 -9.96 2.96
C VAL A 208 -14.43 -10.11 4.48
N VAL A 209 -13.38 -9.79 5.22
CA VAL A 209 -13.35 -9.86 6.68
C VAL A 209 -13.19 -8.46 7.25
N ARG A 210 -13.96 -8.11 8.29
CA ARG A 210 -13.71 -6.92 9.08
C ARG A 210 -12.66 -7.25 10.14
N LEU A 211 -11.60 -6.46 10.22
CA LEU A 211 -10.57 -6.65 11.23
C LEU A 211 -11.03 -6.06 12.58
N ASN A 212 -10.76 -6.81 13.65
CA ASN A 212 -11.01 -6.35 15.02
C ASN A 212 -9.71 -5.84 15.61
N PHE A 213 -9.77 -4.66 16.23
CA PHE A 213 -8.64 -4.05 16.92
C PHE A 213 -8.67 -4.38 18.41
N TYR A 214 -7.48 -4.63 18.94
CA TYR A 214 -7.23 -4.89 20.36
C TYR A 214 -6.21 -3.85 20.86
N GLU A 215 -6.24 -3.50 22.14
CA GLU A 215 -5.27 -2.53 22.71
C GLU A 215 -3.83 -3.02 22.53
N GLU A 216 -3.62 -4.33 22.72
CA GLU A 216 -2.34 -5.00 22.59
C GLU A 216 -2.51 -6.36 21.92
N MET A 217 -1.43 -6.88 21.33
CA MET A 217 -1.40 -8.19 20.72
C MET A 217 -0.02 -8.82 20.88
N ALA A 218 -0.01 -10.12 21.20
CA ALA A 218 1.23 -10.86 21.28
C ALA A 218 1.88 -11.00 19.88
N PRO A 219 3.22 -10.90 19.79
CA PRO A 219 3.94 -11.21 18.55
C PRO A 219 3.61 -12.62 18.06
N PHE A 220 3.44 -12.79 16.75
CA PHE A 220 3.23 -14.11 16.16
C PHE A 220 4.54 -14.85 15.92
N LEU A 221 5.56 -14.11 15.48
CA LEU A 221 6.88 -14.66 15.16
C LEU A 221 7.76 -14.69 16.42
N PRO A 222 8.63 -15.71 16.56
CA PRO A 222 9.59 -15.75 17.65
C PRO A 222 10.52 -14.53 17.55
N TYR A 223 10.71 -13.83 18.67
CA TYR A 223 11.68 -12.74 18.75
C TYR A 223 13.08 -13.27 18.40
N THR A 224 13.65 -12.82 17.29
CA THR A 224 15.07 -13.02 17.02
C THR A 224 15.83 -11.92 17.75
N GLU A 225 16.51 -12.26 18.84
CA GLU A 225 17.54 -11.35 19.39
C GLU A 225 18.45 -10.91 18.25
N GLU A 226 18.72 -9.60 18.18
CA GLU A 226 19.52 -8.97 17.14
C GLU A 226 20.75 -9.83 16.82
N SER A 227 20.76 -10.39 15.62
CA SER A 227 22.02 -10.85 15.04
C SER A 227 22.82 -9.58 14.82
N SER A 228 23.77 -9.30 15.71
CA SER A 228 24.81 -8.30 15.51
C SER A 228 25.61 -8.75 14.27
N VAL A 229 25.12 -8.41 13.09
CA VAL A 229 25.89 -8.54 11.86
C VAL A 229 26.91 -7.42 11.91
N SER A 230 28.08 -7.74 12.47
CA SER A 230 29.27 -6.93 12.26
C SER A 230 29.48 -6.85 10.75
N VAL A 231 29.27 -5.67 10.18
CA VAL A 231 29.71 -5.36 8.82
C VAL A 231 31.23 -5.53 8.80
N PRO A 232 31.80 -6.43 7.97
CA PRO A 232 33.24 -6.50 7.80
C PRO A 232 33.72 -5.15 7.24
N GLN A 233 34.73 -4.56 7.89
CA GLN A 233 35.43 -3.36 7.40
C GLN A 233 36.15 -3.63 6.08
#